data_AF-A0A401QS88-F1
#
_entry.id   AF-A0A401QS88-F1
#
_cell.length_a   1.000
_cell.length_b   1.000
_cell.length_c   1.000
_cell.angle_alpha   90.00
_cell.angle_beta   90.00
_cell.angle_gamma   90.00
#
_symmetry.space_group_name_H-M   'P 1'
#
loop_
_entity.id
_entity.type
_entity.pdbx_description
1 polymer ?
#
loop_
_entity_poly.entity_id
_entity_poly.type
_entity_poly.pdbx_seq_one_letter_code
_entity_poly.pdbx_strand_id
1 'polypeptide(L)'
;MLHAKRIHLPSQQYEFTEDGRALTTFPLGRGSTGARFTLHGADYLVRTHPFSGLHELLDADEKVVAATDRVGRSWKMTCPGRVVTFRQTAAAGREYTMTCEGGEPAGTIRRSGRVRTEATADLPGLEPPVLQVFALDVVLLRRRRKRAAAAVRSTSLAGG
;
A
#
# COMPACT_ATOMS: atom_id res chain seq x y z
N MET A 1 -7.33 2.67 -14.69
CA MET A 1 -6.39 1.62 -14.17
C MET A 1 -5.21 2.31 -13.49
N LEU A 2 -4.90 1.95 -12.25
CA LEU A 2 -3.86 2.62 -11.46
C LEU A 2 -2.50 1.93 -11.66
N HIS A 3 -1.48 2.72 -11.96
CA HIS A 3 -0.10 2.32 -12.12
C HIS A 3 0.78 3.05 -11.12
N ALA A 4 1.69 2.33 -10.46
CA ALA A 4 2.73 2.95 -9.66
C ALA A 4 4.09 2.67 -10.29
N LYS A 5 4.81 3.75 -10.63
CA LYS A 5 6.17 3.71 -11.14
C LYS A 5 7.10 4.39 -10.16
N ARG A 6 8.23 3.74 -9.87
CA ARG A 6 9.26 4.32 -9.01
C ARG A 6 10.11 5.31 -9.81
N ILE A 7 10.15 6.57 -9.40
CA ILE A 7 10.78 7.67 -10.16
C ILE A 7 12.15 8.11 -9.64
N HIS A 8 12.49 7.84 -8.37
CA HIS A 8 13.81 8.20 -7.83
C HIS A 8 14.46 7.11 -6.96
N LEU A 9 15.73 6.83 -7.29
CA LEU A 9 16.57 5.81 -6.65
C LEU A 9 17.10 6.21 -5.26
N PRO A 10 17.50 7.47 -4.98
CA PRO A 10 17.89 7.86 -3.63
C PRO A 10 16.69 8.20 -2.72
N SER A 11 15.60 8.79 -3.23
CA SER A 11 14.47 9.27 -2.40
C SER A 11 13.27 8.30 -2.29
N GLN A 12 13.32 7.12 -2.91
CA GLN A 12 12.24 6.12 -2.89
C GLN A 12 10.85 6.70 -3.20
N GLN A 13 10.77 7.71 -4.07
CA GLN A 13 9.51 8.29 -4.49
C GLN A 13 8.83 7.40 -5.53
N TYR A 14 7.53 7.18 -5.33
CA TYR A 14 6.66 6.48 -6.26
C TYR A 14 5.70 7.49 -6.87
N GLU A 15 5.64 7.52 -8.18
CA GLU A 15 4.62 8.25 -8.92
C GLU A 15 3.46 7.29 -9.17
N PHE A 16 2.27 7.70 -8.76
CA PHE A 16 1.03 7.02 -9.07
C PHE A 16 0.43 7.70 -10.30
N THR A 17 0.22 6.92 -11.36
CA THR A 17 -0.43 7.35 -12.58
C THR A 17 -1.72 6.57 -12.78
N GLU A 18 -2.79 7.23 -13.21
CA GLU A 18 -4.02 6.57 -13.66
C GLU A 18 -4.23 6.88 -15.13
N ASP A 19 -4.36 5.82 -15.94
CA ASP A 19 -4.54 5.91 -17.39
C ASP A 19 -3.52 6.84 -18.09
N GLY A 20 -2.27 6.83 -17.58
CA GLY A 20 -1.16 7.61 -18.12
C GLY A 20 -1.03 9.04 -17.57
N ARG A 21 -1.93 9.49 -16.68
CA ARG A 21 -1.86 10.81 -16.02
C ARG A 21 -1.31 10.67 -14.61
N ALA A 22 -0.34 11.49 -14.25
CA ALA A 22 0.18 11.56 -12.89
C ALA A 22 -0.90 12.04 -11.92
N LEU A 23 -1.29 11.18 -10.98
CA LEU A 23 -2.26 11.49 -9.93
C LEU A 23 -1.58 12.10 -8.71
N THR A 24 -0.50 11.47 -8.24
CA THR A 24 0.20 11.90 -7.03
C THR A 24 1.60 11.30 -6.94
N THR A 25 2.45 11.95 -6.17
CA THR A 25 3.79 11.48 -5.82
C THR A 25 3.83 11.10 -4.35
N PHE A 26 4.43 9.95 -4.04
CA PHE A 26 4.47 9.40 -2.69
C PHE A 26 5.90 9.15 -2.23
N PRO A 27 6.40 9.87 -1.22
CA PRO A 27 7.72 9.64 -0.67
C PRO A 27 7.71 8.47 0.33
N LEU A 28 8.22 7.31 -0.09
CA LEU A 28 8.46 6.15 0.80
C LEU A 28 9.81 6.29 1.54
N GLY A 29 9.94 7.34 2.35
CA GLY A 29 11.15 7.62 3.14
C GLY A 29 11.57 6.48 4.07
N ARG A 30 12.88 6.35 4.39
CA ARG A 30 13.41 5.35 5.33
C ARG A 30 13.27 5.86 6.77
N GLY A 31 12.30 5.32 7.51
CA GLY A 31 12.12 5.61 8.94
C GLY A 31 10.95 6.53 9.30
N SER A 32 10.12 6.96 8.35
CA SER A 32 8.94 7.74 8.67
C SER A 32 7.84 6.85 9.27
N THR A 33 7.23 7.28 10.37
CA THR A 33 6.08 6.67 11.06
C THR A 33 4.77 6.74 10.24
N GLY A 34 4.89 7.04 8.95
CA GLY A 34 3.81 7.37 8.05
C GLY A 34 4.32 7.99 6.74
N ALA A 35 3.40 8.36 5.86
CA ALA A 35 3.69 9.02 4.60
C ALA A 35 2.56 9.98 4.22
N ARG A 36 2.92 11.15 3.71
CA ARG A 36 1.95 12.17 3.27
C ARG A 36 1.92 12.22 1.76
N PHE A 37 0.73 12.44 1.21
CA PHE A 37 0.53 12.63 -0.22
C PHE A 37 -0.64 13.57 -0.48
N THR A 38 -0.62 14.23 -1.63
CA THR A 38 -1.68 15.15 -2.03
C THR A 38 -2.36 14.56 -3.26
N LEU A 39 -3.67 14.36 -3.19
CA LEU A 39 -4.47 13.81 -4.27
C LEU A 39 -5.61 14.77 -4.61
N HIS A 40 -5.70 15.19 -5.87
CA HIS A 40 -6.67 16.20 -6.33
C HIS A 40 -6.67 17.50 -5.49
N GLY A 41 -5.50 17.89 -4.96
CA GLY A 41 -5.37 19.10 -4.12
C GLY A 41 -5.77 18.91 -2.65
N ALA A 42 -6.18 17.70 -2.23
CA ALA A 42 -6.41 17.36 -0.84
C ALA A 42 -5.22 16.60 -0.24
N ASP A 43 -4.80 17.00 0.95
CA ASP A 43 -3.71 16.36 1.68
C ASP A 43 -4.21 15.16 2.48
N TYR A 44 -3.44 14.08 2.40
CA TYR A 44 -3.70 12.85 3.13
C TYR A 44 -2.43 12.38 3.85
N LEU A 45 -2.63 11.79 5.03
CA LEU A 45 -1.59 11.21 5.86
C LEU A 45 -1.86 9.72 6.07
N VAL A 46 -0.96 8.88 5.58
CA VAL A 46 -0.88 7.48 5.99
C VAL A 46 -0.13 7.42 7.31
N ARG A 47 -0.80 7.07 8.40
CA ARG A 47 -0.19 6.80 9.70
C ARG A 47 0.06 5.31 9.83
N THR A 48 1.30 4.94 10.16
CA THR A 48 1.70 3.54 10.36
C THR A 48 1.94 3.28 11.83
N HIS A 49 1.31 2.24 12.37
CA HIS A 49 1.52 1.80 13.74
C HIS A 49 2.50 0.62 13.76
N PRO A 50 3.80 0.85 14.01
CA PRO A 50 4.84 -0.17 13.84
C PRO A 50 4.68 -1.38 14.77
N PHE A 51 4.13 -1.18 15.97
CA PHE A 51 3.92 -2.25 16.95
C PHE A 51 2.74 -3.15 16.60
N SER A 52 1.62 -2.55 16.23
CA SER A 52 0.38 -3.28 15.94
C SER A 52 0.31 -3.78 14.49
N GLY A 53 1.02 -3.12 13.56
CA GLY A 53 0.98 -3.42 12.13
C GLY A 53 -0.30 -2.96 11.44
N LEU A 54 -1.03 -2.04 12.06
CA LEU A 54 -2.17 -1.34 11.47
C LEU A 54 -1.68 -0.09 10.73
N HIS A 55 -2.43 0.30 9.72
CA HIS A 55 -2.23 1.51 8.96
C HIS A 55 -3.54 2.28 8.91
N GLU A 56 -3.48 3.59 9.08
CA GLU A 56 -4.62 4.50 9.00
C GLU A 56 -4.36 5.52 7.90
N LEU A 57 -5.39 5.86 7.16
CA LEU A 57 -5.42 6.96 6.23
C LEU A 57 -6.22 8.08 6.88
N LEU A 58 -5.57 9.23 7.02
CA LEU A 58 -6.15 10.44 7.59
C LEU A 58 -6.29 11.49 6.47
N ASP A 59 -7.36 12.26 6.50
CA ASP A 59 -7.50 13.47 5.67
C ASP A 59 -6.79 14.68 6.30
N ALA A 60 -6.97 15.86 5.69
CA ALA A 60 -6.39 17.11 6.15
C ALA A 60 -6.86 17.54 7.55
N ASP A 61 -8.04 17.11 7.97
CA ASP A 61 -8.62 17.37 9.29
C ASP A 61 -8.22 16.29 10.33
N GLU A 62 -7.23 15.45 9.99
CA GLU A 62 -6.79 14.29 10.77
C GLU A 62 -7.90 13.27 11.06
N LYS A 63 -8.95 13.24 10.24
CA LYS A 63 -10.03 12.26 10.38
C LYS A 63 -9.65 10.98 9.63
N VAL A 64 -9.89 9.85 10.30
CA VAL A 64 -9.64 8.53 9.71
C VAL A 64 -10.66 8.26 8.60
N VAL A 65 -10.17 8.26 7.35
CA VAL A 65 -10.96 7.96 6.15
C VAL A 65 -10.80 6.49 5.71
N ALA A 66 -9.76 5.81 6.16
CA ALA A 66 -9.64 4.36 6.03
C ALA A 66 -8.68 3.80 7.09
N ALA A 67 -8.86 2.55 7.47
CA ALA A 67 -7.95 1.86 8.38
C ALA A 67 -7.77 0.40 7.96
N THR A 68 -6.60 -0.16 8.22
CA THR A 68 -6.35 -1.59 8.04
C THR A 68 -6.30 -2.31 9.36
N ASP A 69 -6.67 -3.57 9.37
CA ASP A 69 -6.25 -4.48 10.44
C ASP A 69 -4.75 -4.82 10.30
N ARG A 70 -4.31 -5.83 11.07
CA ARG A 70 -2.92 -6.29 11.03
C ARG A 70 -2.59 -6.86 9.65
N VAL A 71 -1.75 -6.13 8.90
CA VAL A 71 -1.46 -6.44 7.50
C VAL A 71 -0.67 -7.74 7.34
N GLY A 72 -1.39 -8.80 6.98
CA GLY A 72 -0.94 -10.18 6.86
C GLY A 72 -1.03 -10.74 5.45
N ARG A 73 -1.09 -12.08 5.33
CA ARG A 73 -1.38 -12.76 4.04
C ARG A 73 -2.84 -12.58 3.64
N SER A 74 -3.71 -12.50 4.63
CA SER A 74 -5.08 -12.01 4.55
C SER A 74 -5.18 -10.86 5.54
N TRP A 75 -5.87 -9.79 5.18
CA TRP A 75 -6.08 -8.61 6.00
C TRP A 75 -7.30 -7.84 5.49
N LYS A 76 -7.81 -6.91 6.28
CA LYS A 76 -9.01 -6.14 5.98
C LYS A 76 -8.70 -4.65 6.00
N MET A 77 -9.36 -3.92 5.11
CA MET A 77 -9.39 -2.47 5.07
C MET A 77 -10.82 -2.00 5.34
N THR A 78 -11.02 -1.24 6.40
CA THR A 78 -12.28 -0.60 6.73
C THR A 78 -12.27 0.81 6.16
N CYS A 79 -13.30 1.14 5.39
CA CYS A 79 -13.56 2.47 4.82
C CYS A 79 -15.00 2.88 5.19
N PRO A 80 -15.37 4.16 5.02
CA PRO A 80 -16.75 4.61 5.20
C PRO A 80 -17.74 3.72 4.44
N GLY A 81 -18.58 3.01 5.19
CA GLY A 81 -19.64 2.17 4.65
C GLY A 81 -19.19 0.87 3.97
N ARG A 82 -17.92 0.44 4.09
CA ARG A 82 -17.48 -0.84 3.52
C ARG A 82 -16.25 -1.43 4.20
N VAL A 83 -16.20 -2.76 4.23
CA VAL A 83 -14.99 -3.52 4.55
C VAL A 83 -14.52 -4.27 3.32
N VAL A 84 -13.25 -4.09 2.97
CA VAL A 84 -12.60 -4.76 1.84
C VAL A 84 -11.60 -5.76 2.39
N THR A 85 -11.78 -7.03 2.05
CA THR A 85 -10.86 -8.09 2.43
C THR A 85 -9.82 -8.25 1.34
N PHE A 86 -8.55 -8.22 1.75
CA PHE A 86 -7.40 -8.43 0.90
C PHE A 86 -6.87 -9.83 1.12
N ARG A 87 -6.74 -10.60 0.04
CA ARG A 87 -6.17 -11.95 0.08
C ARG A 87 -5.00 -12.04 -0.87
N GLN A 88 -3.84 -12.45 -0.34
CA GLN A 88 -2.69 -12.75 -1.16
C GLN A 88 -2.95 -14.02 -1.97
N THR A 89 -3.07 -13.90 -3.29
CA THR A 89 -3.38 -15.01 -4.21
C THR A 89 -2.14 -15.56 -4.91
N ALA A 90 -1.05 -14.79 -5.02
CA ALA A 90 0.21 -15.28 -5.60
C ALA A 90 1.37 -15.36 -4.59
N ALA A 91 2.32 -16.25 -4.88
CA ALA A 91 3.53 -16.44 -4.07
C ALA A 91 4.34 -15.15 -3.90
N ALA A 92 4.94 -14.98 -2.73
CA ALA A 92 5.77 -13.81 -2.38
C ALA A 92 5.07 -12.43 -2.49
N GLY A 93 3.74 -12.37 -2.39
CA GLY A 93 2.97 -11.12 -2.43
C GLY A 93 2.96 -10.44 -3.79
N ARG A 94 3.01 -11.22 -4.87
CA ARG A 94 2.97 -10.72 -6.25
C ARG A 94 1.56 -10.27 -6.67
N GLU A 95 0.54 -10.85 -6.06
CA GLU A 95 -0.85 -10.60 -6.39
C GLU A 95 -1.69 -10.62 -5.11
N TYR A 96 -2.60 -9.66 -5.03
CA TYR A 96 -3.67 -9.62 -4.05
C TYR A 96 -4.98 -9.45 -4.78
N THR A 97 -5.95 -10.25 -4.40
CA THR A 97 -7.34 -10.10 -4.82
C THR A 97 -8.12 -9.50 -3.67
N MET A 98 -9.01 -8.60 -3.99
CA MET A 98 -9.81 -7.86 -3.03
C MET A 98 -11.27 -8.19 -3.21
N THR A 99 -11.97 -8.34 -2.10
CA THR A 99 -13.39 -8.68 -2.08
C THR A 99 -14.11 -7.79 -1.09
N CYS A 100 -15.21 -7.17 -1.51
CA CYS A 100 -16.10 -6.43 -0.64
C CYS A 100 -16.85 -7.38 0.30
N GLU A 101 -17.41 -6.80 1.36
CA GLU A 101 -18.40 -7.46 2.20
C GLU A 101 -19.60 -7.87 1.33
N GLY A 102 -19.87 -9.18 1.28
CA GLY A 102 -20.81 -9.78 0.32
C GLY A 102 -20.17 -10.70 -0.73
N GLY A 103 -18.83 -10.72 -0.83
CA GLY A 103 -18.10 -11.63 -1.73
C GLY A 103 -17.86 -11.06 -3.13
N GLU A 104 -18.36 -9.86 -3.41
CA GLU A 104 -18.15 -9.17 -4.68
C GLU A 104 -16.67 -8.81 -4.88
N PRO A 105 -16.09 -9.06 -6.07
CA PRO A 105 -14.71 -8.71 -6.36
C PRO A 105 -14.54 -7.17 -6.37
N ALA A 106 -13.68 -6.67 -5.48
CA ALA A 106 -13.37 -5.24 -5.37
C ALA A 106 -12.18 -4.82 -6.25
N GLY A 107 -11.44 -5.78 -6.81
CA GLY A 107 -10.31 -5.56 -7.69
C GLY A 107 -9.12 -6.47 -7.43
N THR A 108 -8.04 -6.22 -8.15
CA THR A 108 -6.79 -6.98 -8.05
C THR A 108 -5.58 -6.04 -8.11
N ILE A 109 -4.61 -6.27 -7.21
CA ILE A 109 -3.31 -5.60 -7.24
C ILE A 109 -2.27 -6.61 -7.72
N ARG A 110 -1.70 -6.34 -8.89
CA ARG A 110 -0.63 -7.14 -9.51
C ARG A 110 0.68 -6.38 -9.52
N ARG A 111 1.76 -7.05 -9.15
CA ARG A 111 3.10 -6.46 -9.21
C ARG A 111 3.90 -7.04 -10.36
N SER A 112 4.25 -6.21 -11.33
CA SER A 112 5.04 -6.54 -12.52
C SER A 112 6.50 -6.02 -12.41
N GLY A 113 7.34 -6.45 -13.35
CA GLY A 113 8.72 -5.94 -13.54
C GLY A 113 9.85 -6.81 -12.95
N ARG A 114 11.00 -6.84 -13.64
CA ARG A 114 12.22 -7.62 -13.26
C ARG A 114 12.78 -7.24 -11.89
N VAL A 115 12.54 -6.01 -11.42
CA VAL A 115 13.01 -5.50 -10.12
C VAL A 115 11.88 -5.37 -9.09
N ARG A 116 10.64 -5.77 -9.43
CA ARG A 116 9.44 -5.64 -8.58
C ARG A 116 9.25 -4.20 -8.05
N THR A 117 9.61 -3.22 -8.87
CA THR A 117 9.50 -1.77 -8.63
C THR A 117 8.22 -1.18 -9.19
N GLU A 118 7.52 -1.94 -10.04
CA GLU A 118 6.25 -1.56 -10.65
C GLU A 118 5.11 -2.32 -9.96
N ALA A 119 3.98 -1.65 -9.85
CA ALA A 119 2.73 -2.25 -9.42
C ALA A 119 1.59 -1.69 -10.25
N THR A 120 0.71 -2.57 -10.69
CA THR A 120 -0.54 -2.25 -11.37
C THR A 120 -1.67 -2.65 -10.45
N ALA A 121 -2.54 -1.70 -10.16
CA ALA A 121 -3.72 -1.91 -9.36
C ALA A 121 -4.94 -1.66 -10.24
N ASP A 122 -5.75 -2.70 -10.42
CA ASP A 122 -7.03 -2.62 -11.11
C ASP A 122 -8.12 -2.73 -10.06
N LEU A 123 -8.66 -1.57 -9.65
CA LEU A 123 -9.45 -1.42 -8.43
C LEU A 123 -10.82 -0.76 -8.70
N PRO A 124 -11.65 -1.32 -9.60
CA PRO A 124 -12.94 -0.73 -9.94
C PRO A 124 -13.93 -0.69 -8.76
N GLY A 125 -13.73 -1.52 -7.74
CA GLY A 125 -14.58 -1.55 -6.53
C GLY A 125 -14.15 -0.58 -5.42
N LEU A 126 -13.05 0.14 -5.61
CA LEU A 126 -12.53 1.12 -4.65
C LEU A 126 -12.69 2.55 -5.19
N GLU A 127 -13.90 3.04 -5.07
CA GLU A 127 -14.20 4.46 -5.11
C GLU A 127 -14.20 4.98 -3.66
N PRO A 128 -13.49 6.09 -3.32
CA PRO A 128 -12.76 7.02 -4.18
C PRO A 128 -11.27 6.65 -4.47
N PRO A 129 -10.59 7.33 -5.43
CA PRO A 129 -9.19 7.05 -5.83
C PRO A 129 -8.17 7.08 -4.68
N VAL A 130 -8.45 7.82 -3.61
CA VAL A 130 -7.61 7.86 -2.40
C VAL A 130 -7.47 6.49 -1.74
N LEU A 131 -8.54 5.68 -1.75
CA LEU A 131 -8.53 4.34 -1.18
C LEU A 131 -7.67 3.39 -2.02
N GLN A 132 -7.59 3.62 -3.33
CA GLN A 132 -6.73 2.85 -4.23
C GLN A 132 -5.25 3.13 -3.95
N VAL A 133 -4.88 4.40 -3.79
CA VAL A 133 -3.52 4.82 -3.42
C VAL A 133 -3.13 4.22 -2.07
N PHE A 134 -4.01 4.31 -1.07
CA PHE A 134 -3.76 3.76 0.26
C PHE A 134 -3.61 2.23 0.26
N ALA A 135 -4.50 1.51 -0.42
CA ALA A 135 -4.42 0.06 -0.57
C ALA A 135 -3.08 -0.37 -1.20
N LEU A 136 -2.64 0.36 -2.23
CA LEU A 136 -1.39 0.08 -2.92
C LEU A 136 -0.18 0.39 -2.02
N ASP A 137 -0.19 1.49 -1.27
CA ASP A 137 0.87 1.83 -0.31
C ASP A 137 1.04 0.78 0.78
N VAL A 138 -0.06 0.31 1.40
CA VAL A 138 -0.03 -0.73 2.43
C VAL A 138 0.63 -2.02 1.90
N VAL A 139 0.32 -2.41 0.66
CA VAL A 139 0.94 -3.58 -0.01
C VAL A 139 2.44 -3.36 -0.25
N LEU A 140 2.87 -2.13 -0.54
CA LEU A 140 4.29 -1.78 -0.70
C LEU A 140 5.04 -1.79 0.66
N LEU A 141 4.47 -1.17 1.70
CA LEU A 141 5.02 -1.09 3.05
C LEU A 141 5.22 -2.47 3.70
N ARG A 142 4.25 -3.38 3.56
CA ARG A 142 4.33 -4.76 4.09
C ARG A 142 5.62 -5.47 3.67
N ARG A 143 6.05 -5.28 2.43
CA ARG A 143 7.27 -5.92 1.90
C ARG A 143 8.53 -5.41 2.58
N ARG A 144 8.56 -4.12 2.94
CA ARG A 144 9.71 -3.52 3.61
C ARG A 144 9.94 -4.14 4.97
N ARG A 145 8.86 -4.40 5.74
CA ARG A 145 8.95 -5.12 7.02
C ARG A 145 9.56 -6.51 6.87
N LYS A 146 9.17 -7.27 5.83
CA LYS A 146 9.78 -8.59 5.54
C LYS A 146 11.26 -8.49 5.18
N ARG A 147 11.68 -7.48 4.40
CA ARG A 147 13.09 -7.31 4.03
C ARG A 147 13.96 -6.83 5.20
N ALA A 148 13.46 -5.92 6.02
CA ALA A 148 14.16 -5.50 7.24
C ALA A 148 14.33 -6.68 8.21
N ALA A 149 13.28 -7.48 8.42
CA ALA A 149 13.36 -8.69 9.26
C ALA A 149 14.29 -9.77 8.67
N ALA A 150 14.32 -9.93 7.34
CA ALA A 150 15.23 -10.86 6.68
C ALA A 150 16.70 -10.39 6.75
N ALA A 151 16.94 -9.08 6.61
CA ALA A 151 18.28 -8.51 6.72
C ALA A 151 18.86 -8.67 8.14
N VAL A 152 18.02 -8.53 9.18
CA VAL A 152 18.42 -8.78 10.58
C VAL A 152 18.76 -10.27 10.82
N ARG A 153 18.07 -11.20 10.14
CA ARG A 153 18.42 -12.63 10.24
C ARG A 153 19.76 -12.97 9.58
N SER A 154 20.17 -12.22 8.55
CA SER A 154 21.47 -12.44 7.89
C SER A 154 22.65 -11.90 8.70
N THR A 155 22.46 -10.88 9.54
CA THR A 155 23.51 -10.38 10.42
C THR A 155 23.71 -11.23 11.67
N SER A 156 22.73 -12.04 12.08
CA SER A 156 22.88 -12.92 13.25
C SER A 156 23.59 -14.26 12.96
N LEU A 157 23.83 -14.59 11.69
CA LEU A 157 24.50 -15.84 11.27
C LEU A 157 25.93 -15.62 10.74
N ALA A 158 26.42 -14.37 10.74
CA ALA A 158 27.76 -14.02 10.29
C ALA A 158 28.75 -13.72 11.44
N GLY A 159 28.36 -14.03 12.68
CA GLY A 159 29.20 -13.90 13.87
C GLY A 159 29.13 -15.16 14.71
N GLY A 160 29.94 -16.14 14.35
CA GLY A 160 30.19 -17.40 15.07
C GLY A 160 31.51 -17.98 14.61
#